data_AF-A0A354ZDH1-F1
#
_entry.id   AF-A0A354ZDH1-F1
#
_cell.length_a   1.000
_cell.length_b   1.000
_cell.length_c   1.000
_cell.angle_alpha   90.00
_cell.angle_beta   90.00
_cell.angle_gamma   90.00
#
_symmetry.space_group_name_H-M   'P 1'
#
loop_
_entity.id
_entity.type
_entity.pdbx_description
1 polymer ?
#
loop_
_entity_poly.entity_id
_entity_poly.type
_entity_poly.pdbx_seq_one_letter_code
_entity_poly.pdbx_strand_id
1 'polypeptide(L)'
;APPHLLAEAGLAAVDTGSSGRRYYDRFRNRVIFPIVNVYNRVVGFGGRALDDSTPKYLNSPESPVFNKRANLYGLNRAADHIRARQTAVLV
;
A
#
# COMPACT_ATOMS: atom_id res chain seq x y z
N ALA A 1 -3.06 -12.58 -12.92
CA ALA A 1 -2.69 -11.36 -13.66
C ALA A 1 -1.27 -11.50 -14.19
N PRO A 2 -0.92 -10.89 -15.32
CA PRO A 2 0.45 -10.82 -15.80
C PRO A 2 1.40 -10.26 -14.70
N PRO A 3 2.60 -10.85 -14.49
CA PRO A 3 3.52 -10.41 -13.44
C PRO A 3 3.93 -8.93 -13.52
N HIS A 4 4.01 -8.38 -14.73
CA HIS A 4 4.33 -6.96 -14.91
C HIS A 4 3.24 -6.03 -14.38
N LEU A 5 1.96 -6.39 -14.49
CA LEU A 5 0.86 -5.60 -13.91
C LEU A 5 0.88 -5.66 -12.38
N LEU A 6 1.27 -6.81 -11.80
CA LEU A 6 1.44 -6.92 -10.35
C LEU A 6 2.59 -6.04 -9.85
N ALA A 7 3.67 -5.92 -10.62
CA ALA A 7 4.78 -5.04 -10.31
C ALA A 7 4.39 -3.56 -10.43
N GLU A 8 3.67 -3.19 -11.50
CA GLU A 8 3.16 -1.84 -11.72
C GLU A 8 2.17 -1.41 -10.63
N ALA A 9 1.30 -2.32 -10.19
CA ALA A 9 0.40 -2.09 -9.05
C ALA A 9 1.11 -2.13 -7.69
N GLY A 10 2.43 -2.38 -7.65
CA GLY A 10 3.23 -2.39 -6.43
C GLY A 10 3.03 -3.62 -5.52
N LEU A 11 2.49 -4.72 -6.06
CA LEU A 11 2.29 -5.98 -5.34
C LEU A 11 3.47 -6.95 -5.50
N ALA A 12 4.16 -6.86 -6.64
CA ALA A 12 5.41 -7.59 -6.89
C ALA A 12 6.59 -6.62 -6.94
N ALA A 13 7.76 -7.11 -6.54
CA ALA A 13 9.04 -6.47 -6.80
C ALA A 13 9.74 -7.19 -7.95
N VAL A 14 10.61 -6.47 -8.63
CA VAL A 14 11.35 -6.95 -9.80
C VAL A 14 12.83 -6.96 -9.46
N ASP A 15 13.49 -8.09 -9.68
CA ASP A 15 14.93 -8.24 -9.69
C ASP A 15 15.41 -8.35 -11.14
N THR A 16 16.42 -7.56 -11.51
CA THR A 16 17.02 -7.53 -12.84
C THR A 16 18.51 -7.87 -12.79
N GLY A 17 18.84 -8.96 -12.10
CA GLY A 17 20.19 -9.51 -12.05
C GLY A 17 20.63 -10.21 -13.35
N SER A 18 21.82 -10.82 -13.30
CA SER A 18 22.48 -11.49 -14.42
C SER A 18 21.69 -12.68 -15.00
N SER A 19 20.79 -13.28 -14.23
CA SER A 19 19.91 -14.37 -14.65
C SER A 19 18.61 -13.92 -15.34
N GLY A 20 18.47 -12.62 -15.63
CA GLY A 20 17.27 -12.04 -16.23
C GLY A 20 16.24 -11.54 -15.22
N ARG A 21 15.06 -11.16 -15.72
CA ARG A 21 14.01 -10.50 -14.92
C ARG A 21 13.23 -11.51 -14.08
N ARG A 22 13.32 -11.39 -12.75
CA ARG A 22 12.55 -12.20 -11.80
C ARG A 22 11.55 -11.33 -11.04
N TYR A 23 10.33 -11.84 -10.89
CA TYR A 23 9.28 -11.23 -10.07
C TYR A 23 9.17 -12.00 -8.75
N TYR A 24 8.89 -11.28 -7.66
CA TYR A 24 8.65 -11.88 -6.35
C TYR A 24 7.71 -11.00 -5.52
N ASP A 25 7.06 -11.60 -4.52
CA ASP A 25 6.13 -10.89 -3.65
C ASP A 25 6.82 -9.75 -2.92
N ARG A 26 6.23 -8.55 -3.02
CA ARG A 26 6.77 -7.38 -2.34
C ARG A 26 6.61 -7.46 -0.82
N PHE A 27 5.48 -7.99 -0.36
CA PHE A 27 5.12 -8.08 1.05
C PHE A 27 5.29 -9.51 1.54
N ARG A 28 6.47 -9.82 2.11
CA ARG A 28 6.79 -11.15 2.66
C ARG A 28 6.93 -11.09 4.17
N ASN A 29 6.43 -12.11 4.86
CA ASN A 29 6.46 -12.23 6.33
C ASN A 29 5.94 -10.98 7.06
N ARG A 30 4.81 -10.44 6.61
CA ARG A 30 4.24 -9.18 7.11
C ARG A 30 2.75 -9.32 7.39
N VAL A 31 2.28 -8.70 8.47
CA VAL A 31 0.85 -8.41 8.66
C VAL A 31 0.44 -7.35 7.65
N ILE A 32 -0.60 -7.63 6.87
CA ILE A 32 -1.03 -6.78 5.76
C ILE A 32 -2.21 -5.90 6.18
N PHE A 33 -2.10 -4.61 5.91
CA PHE A 33 -3.11 -3.58 6.14
C PHE A 33 -3.53 -2.98 4.79
N PRO A 34 -4.80 -3.12 4.37
CA PRO A 34 -5.26 -2.52 3.11
C PRO A 34 -5.29 -1.00 3.21
N ILE A 35 -4.80 -0.32 2.18
CA ILE A 35 -4.95 1.11 2.02
C ILE A 35 -6.16 1.35 1.11
N VAL A 36 -7.17 2.02 1.66
CA VAL A 36 -8.47 2.24 1.00
C VAL A 36 -8.63 3.72 0.68
N ASN A 37 -8.96 4.04 -0.57
CA ASN A 37 -9.20 5.41 -1.00
C ASN A 37 -10.63 5.88 -0.62
N VAL A 38 -10.92 7.16 -0.85
CA VAL A 38 -12.22 7.78 -0.54
C VAL A 38 -13.42 7.17 -1.29
N TYR A 39 -13.17 6.42 -2.36
CA TYR A 39 -14.18 5.69 -3.12
C TYR A 39 -14.36 4.24 -2.64
N ASN A 40 -13.85 3.89 -1.45
CA ASN A 40 -13.89 2.55 -0.88
C ASN A 40 -13.18 1.47 -1.73
N ARG A 41 -12.17 1.85 -2.51
CA ARG A 41 -11.35 0.91 -3.29
C ARG A 41 -10.01 0.67 -2.61
N VAL A 42 -9.59 -0.59 -2.53
CA VAL A 42 -8.23 -0.93 -2.12
C VAL A 42 -7.28 -0.51 -3.23
N VAL A 43 -6.35 0.38 -2.90
CA VAL A 43 -5.40 0.96 -3.85
C VAL A 43 -3.96 0.55 -3.58
N GLY A 44 -3.67 0.03 -2.40
CA GLY A 44 -2.35 -0.45 -2.02
C GLY A 44 -2.39 -1.10 -0.66
N PHE A 45 -1.21 -1.41 -0.12
CA PHE A 45 -1.06 -2.10 1.14
C PHE A 45 0.07 -1.49 1.97
N GLY A 46 -0.14 -1.47 3.29
CA GLY A 46 0.93 -1.38 4.28
C GLY A 46 1.22 -2.77 4.84
N GLY A 47 2.48 -3.05 5.16
CA GLY A 47 2.93 -4.33 5.69
C GLY A 47 3.85 -4.15 6.87
N ARG A 48 3.44 -4.61 8.06
CA ARG A 48 4.28 -4.59 9.26
C ARG A 48 5.06 -5.89 9.37
N ALA A 49 6.38 -5.82 9.55
CA ALA A 49 7.24 -6.98 9.77
C ALA A 49 6.78 -7.79 11.00
N LEU A 50 6.81 -9.13 10.87
CA LEU A 50 6.56 -10.08 11.97
C LEU A 50 7.83 -10.48 12.73
N ASP A 51 8.98 -10.14 12.16
CA ASP A 51 10.33 -10.37 12.65
C ASP A 51 11.13 -9.05 12.67
N ASP A 52 12.45 -9.14 12.81
CA ASP A 52 13.36 -7.98 12.79
C ASP A 52 13.68 -7.48 11.36
N SER A 53 12.91 -7.91 10.35
CA SER A 53 13.14 -7.45 8.97
C SER A 53 12.90 -5.95 8.83
N THR A 54 13.82 -5.28 8.14
CA THR A 54 13.71 -3.86 7.84
C THR A 54 13.09 -3.64 6.46
N PRO A 55 12.25 -2.60 6.28
CA PRO A 55 11.75 -1.68 7.32
C PRO A 55 10.64 -2.31 8.19
N LYS A 56 10.44 -1.79 9.41
CA LYS A 56 9.34 -2.22 10.31
C LYS A 56 7.97 -2.11 9.64
N TYR A 57 7.76 -1.05 8.85
CA TYR A 57 6.59 -0.86 7.99
C TYR A 57 7.03 -0.66 6.54
N LEU A 58 6.43 -1.42 5.64
CA LEU A 58 6.61 -1.32 4.20
C LEU A 58 5.28 -0.91 3.56
N ASN A 59 5.26 0.17 2.79
CA ASN A 59 4.07 0.56 2.05
C ASN A 59 4.23 0.21 0.56
N SER A 60 3.10 0.07 -0.13
CA SER A 60 3.06 0.10 -1.60
C SER A 60 3.82 1.34 -2.11
N PRO A 61 4.59 1.19 -3.19
CA PRO A 61 5.18 2.33 -3.89
C PRO A 61 4.08 3.11 -4.62
N GLU A 62 4.41 4.31 -5.11
CA GLU A 62 3.54 5.03 -6.05
C GLU A 62 3.19 4.12 -7.24
N SER A 63 1.94 4.18 -7.69
CA SER A 63 1.42 3.38 -8.81
C SER A 63 0.28 4.14 -9.51
N PRO A 64 -0.22 3.68 -10.67
CA PRO A 64 -1.37 4.30 -11.33
C PRO A 64 -2.63 4.40 -10.46
N VAL A 65 -2.74 3.57 -9.42
CA VAL A 65 -3.90 3.53 -8.52
C VAL A 65 -3.60 4.06 -7.11
N PHE A 66 -2.34 4.23 -6.73
CA PHE A 66 -1.94 4.70 -5.39
C PHE A 66 -0.97 5.87 -5.46
N ASN A 67 -1.40 6.98 -4.85
CA ASN A 67 -0.58 8.16 -4.62
C ASN A 67 -0.54 8.46 -3.13
N LYS A 68 0.64 8.37 -2.51
CA LYS A 68 0.79 8.56 -1.05
C LYS A 68 0.41 9.97 -0.62
N ARG A 69 0.72 10.99 -1.43
CA ARG A 69 0.45 12.40 -1.10
C ARG A 69 -1.03 12.74 -1.14
N ALA A 70 -1.81 12.02 -1.94
CA ALA A 70 -3.25 12.24 -2.10
C ALA A 70 -4.12 11.29 -1.26
N ASN A 71 -3.53 10.41 -0.44
CA ASN A 71 -4.26 9.41 0.31
C ASN A 71 -4.07 9.56 1.82
N LEU A 72 -5.17 9.71 2.56
CA LEU A 72 -5.20 9.66 4.03
C LEU A 72 -5.83 8.34 4.48
N TYR A 73 -5.07 7.54 5.23
CA TYR A 73 -5.54 6.26 5.74
C TYR A 73 -6.77 6.43 6.64
N GLY A 74 -7.82 5.64 6.40
CA GLY A 74 -9.07 5.68 7.17
C GLY A 74 -10.01 6.83 6.81
N LEU A 75 -9.63 7.74 5.90
CA LEU A 75 -10.49 8.86 5.50
C LEU A 75 -11.84 8.39 4.95
N ASN A 76 -11.86 7.28 4.21
CA ASN A 76 -13.07 6.67 3.68
C ASN A 76 -14.10 6.31 4.76
N ARG A 77 -13.65 6.06 6.00
CA ARG A 77 -14.50 5.77 7.16
C ARG A 77 -14.77 7.01 8.03
N ALA A 78 -13.85 7.96 8.03
CA ALA A 78 -13.92 9.13 8.89
C ALA A 78 -14.64 10.33 8.25
N ALA A 79 -14.76 10.37 6.91
CA ALA A 79 -15.23 11.55 6.17
C ALA A 79 -16.56 12.11 6.68
N ASP A 80 -17.56 11.27 6.91
CA ASP A 80 -18.89 11.71 7.36
C ASP A 80 -18.84 12.26 8.79
N HIS A 81 -18.06 11.62 9.66
CA HIS A 81 -17.88 12.08 11.04
C HIS A 81 -17.08 13.38 11.13
N ILE A 82 -16.08 13.56 10.26
CA ILE A 82 -15.32 14.82 10.15
C ILE A 82 -16.26 15.94 9.73
N ARG A 83 -17.12 15.73 8.73
CA ARG A 83 -18.12 16.72 8.30
C ARG A 83 -19.12 17.03 9.42
N ALA A 84 -19.64 16.01 10.11
CA ALA A 84 -20.60 16.22 11.18
C ALA A 84 -20.02 16.98 12.38
N ARG A 85 -18.74 16.76 12.71
CA ARG A 85 -18.07 17.37 13.88
C ARG A 85 -17.21 18.60 13.54
N GLN A 86 -17.07 18.93 12.25
CA GLN A 86 -16.19 19.99 11.76
C GLN A 86 -14.76 19.90 12.32
N THR A 87 -14.28 18.68 12.57
CA THR A 87 -13.02 18.41 13.25
C THR A 87 -12.40 17.13 12.69
N ALA A 88 -11.07 17.15 12.49
CA ALA A 88 -10.29 15.97 12.15
C ALA A 88 -9.14 15.80 13.15
N VAL A 89 -8.80 14.56 13.49
CA VAL A 89 -7.63 14.21 14.29
C VAL A 89 -6.68 13.44 13.39
N LEU A 90 -5.43 13.89 13.32
CA LEU A 90 -4.36 13.24 12.57
C LEU A 90 -3.39 12.57 13.57
N VAL A 91 -2.93 11.36 13.24
CA VAL A 91 -2.07 10.51 14.09
C VAL A 91 -0.78 10.12 13.38
#